data_AF-A0A935R2A3-F1
#
_entry.id   AF-A0A935R2A3-F1
#
_cell.length_a   1.000
_cell.length_b   1.000
_cell.length_c   1.000
_cell.angle_alpha   90.00
_cell.angle_beta   90.00
_cell.angle_gamma   90.00
#
_symmetry.space_group_name_H-M   'P 1'
#
loop_
_entity.id
_entity.type
_entity.pdbx_description
1 polymer ?
#
loop_
_entity_poly.entity_id
_entity_poly.type
_entity_poly.pdbx_seq_one_letter_code
_entity_poly.pdbx_strand_id
1 'polypeptide(L)'
;MMTLLFGLTFAALAEDPAVALEQAYQREFAFLQAERESLTARLVEVEQEGAARHRSKDAEVERLQGRLVRLTLSVEAAEAQLADSERATWSVEEDKQRVTTLLSQAQGLYPTLALPTDLSAPEAEAEALALTFAAAAAGLVEAGQVRVGPGAMFTLDGVQIDGQIVYVGEIAAFGVAGEHAGALAPAGEGRLQLTPDPVAEEARALVSGAVPATLGLFLFEGLDRPAAVAKEKTWEDFFAAGGAVGWLIIALGGVNVLLAAYRMIVLSREGGVAEPLAERLTPMISAGDVAGAQALLPRRAAGRALATVLDRSAPPARSWRTPPPRRCYARARP
;
A
#
# COMPACT_ATOMS: atom_id res chain seq x y z
N MET A 1 -42.17 68.79 115.50
CA MET A 1 -43.01 69.74 116.27
C MET A 1 -43.92 70.44 115.28
N MET A 2 -45.24 70.35 115.49
CA MET A 2 -46.34 71.15 114.90
C MET A 2 -46.97 70.76 113.53
N THR A 3 -47.93 69.83 113.61
CA THR A 3 -49.36 69.86 113.18
C THR A 3 -49.90 70.95 112.24
N LEU A 4 -50.60 70.52 111.16
CA LEU A 4 -51.82 71.08 110.49
C LEU A 4 -52.02 70.28 109.17
N LEU A 5 -53.02 69.45 108.87
CA LEU A 5 -54.50 69.42 109.05
C LEU A 5 -55.27 70.38 108.10
N PHE A 6 -55.49 69.93 106.86
CA PHE A 6 -56.51 70.37 105.87
C PHE A 6 -56.52 69.28 104.74
N GLY A 7 -57.59 68.61 104.31
CA GLY A 7 -59.03 68.83 104.40
C GLY A 7 -59.59 69.28 103.03
N LEU A 8 -60.15 68.33 102.25
CA LEU A 8 -60.91 68.53 100.99
C LEU A 8 -60.10 69.06 99.78
N THR A 9 -60.26 68.64 98.52
CA THR A 9 -61.40 68.09 97.79
C THR A 9 -60.85 67.43 96.52
N PHE A 10 -61.21 66.17 96.26
CA PHE A 10 -60.90 65.47 95.02
C PHE A 10 -61.84 66.01 93.92
N ALA A 11 -61.38 67.01 93.15
CA ALA A 11 -62.08 67.46 91.97
C ALA A 11 -61.84 66.44 90.85
N ALA A 12 -62.78 65.50 90.72
CA ALA A 12 -62.93 64.72 89.50
C ALA A 12 -63.31 65.71 88.37
N LEU A 13 -62.30 66.21 87.65
CA LEU A 13 -62.49 66.78 86.32
C LEU A 13 -63.00 65.63 85.45
N ALA A 14 -64.30 65.63 85.18
CA ALA A 14 -64.86 64.85 84.09
C ALA A 14 -64.20 65.36 82.80
N GLU A 15 -63.17 64.66 82.33
CA GLU A 15 -62.69 64.81 80.95
C GLU A 15 -63.88 64.56 80.02
N ASP A 16 -64.11 65.49 79.10
CA ASP A 16 -65.10 65.31 78.05
C ASP A 16 -64.74 64.03 77.26
N PRO A 17 -65.62 63.01 77.21
CA PRO A 17 -65.32 61.75 76.55
C PRO A 17 -64.92 61.92 75.08
N ALA A 18 -65.32 63.01 74.44
CA ALA A 18 -64.88 63.37 73.09
C ALA A 18 -63.39 63.72 73.02
N VAL A 19 -62.86 64.46 74.00
CA VAL A 19 -61.45 64.88 74.06
C VAL A 19 -60.54 63.71 74.42
N ALA A 20 -60.97 62.82 75.33
CA ALA A 20 -60.23 61.61 75.69
C ALA A 20 -60.11 60.63 74.50
N LEU A 21 -61.17 60.49 73.70
CA LEU A 21 -61.17 59.67 72.50
C LEU A 21 -60.24 60.23 71.41
N GLU A 22 -60.28 61.55 71.18
CA GLU A 22 -59.41 62.21 70.20
C GLU A 22 -57.92 62.07 70.56
N GLN A 23 -57.57 62.22 71.84
CA GLN A 23 -56.19 62.01 72.31
C GLN A 23 -55.73 60.55 72.16
N ALA A 24 -56.63 59.57 72.38
CA ALA A 24 -56.31 58.16 72.16
C ALA A 24 -56.00 57.88 70.67
N TYR A 25 -56.81 58.43 69.75
CA TYR A 25 -56.56 58.29 68.31
C TYR A 25 -55.24 58.94 67.86
N GLN A 26 -54.90 60.11 68.38
CA GLN A 26 -53.62 60.76 68.05
C GLN A 26 -52.42 59.94 68.54
N ARG A 27 -52.52 59.30 69.72
CA ARG A 27 -51.47 58.41 70.24
C ARG A 27 -51.33 57.15 69.39
N GLU A 28 -52.43 56.50 69.04
CA GLU A 28 -52.41 55.31 68.17
C GLU A 28 -51.89 55.65 66.77
N PHE A 29 -52.30 56.79 66.21
CA PHE A 29 -51.79 57.25 64.92
C PHE A 29 -50.28 57.51 64.97
N ALA A 30 -49.79 58.20 66.01
CA ALA A 30 -48.36 58.45 66.20
C ALA A 30 -47.58 57.15 66.39
N PHE A 31 -48.13 56.17 67.12
CA PHE A 31 -47.54 54.85 67.30
C PHE A 31 -47.45 54.08 65.98
N LEU A 32 -48.54 54.00 65.22
CA LEU A 32 -48.58 53.32 63.92
C LEU A 32 -47.68 53.99 62.88
N GLN A 33 -47.58 55.32 62.92
CA GLN A 33 -46.64 56.05 62.07
C GLN A 33 -45.19 55.70 62.43
N ALA A 34 -44.83 55.71 63.72
CA ALA A 34 -43.50 55.31 64.18
C ALA A 34 -43.18 53.84 63.88
N GLU A 35 -44.14 52.94 64.01
CA GLU A 35 -43.99 51.52 63.67
C GLU A 35 -43.78 51.34 62.17
N ARG A 36 -44.58 52.02 61.33
CA ARG A 36 -44.39 52.02 59.87
C ARG A 36 -43.00 52.54 59.50
N GLU A 37 -42.56 53.66 60.08
CA GLU A 37 -41.24 54.23 59.81
C GLU A 37 -40.11 53.26 60.23
N SER A 38 -40.23 52.63 61.40
CA SER A 38 -39.29 51.61 61.90
C SER A 38 -39.24 50.37 61.00
N LEU A 39 -40.39 49.83 60.58
CA LEU A 39 -40.45 48.69 59.67
C LEU A 39 -39.90 49.03 58.29
N THR A 40 -40.16 50.23 57.79
CA THR A 40 -39.61 50.71 56.51
C THR A 40 -38.09 50.82 56.60
N ALA A 41 -37.55 51.36 57.71
CA ALA A 41 -36.12 51.44 57.94
C ALA A 41 -35.46 50.05 57.98
N ARG A 42 -36.06 49.09 58.70
CA ARG A 42 -35.58 47.70 58.75
C ARG A 42 -35.63 47.01 57.40
N LEU A 43 -36.68 47.25 56.60
CA LEU A 43 -36.79 46.68 55.25
C LEU A 43 -35.62 47.17 54.38
N VAL A 44 -35.35 48.47 54.38
CA VAL A 44 -34.22 49.06 53.63
C VAL A 44 -32.88 48.51 54.11
N GLU A 45 -32.70 48.35 55.43
CA GLU A 45 -31.47 47.76 56.00
C GLU A 45 -31.27 46.31 55.55
N VAL A 46 -32.30 45.47 55.63
CA VAL A 46 -32.26 44.07 55.19
C VAL A 46 -32.02 43.96 53.69
N GLU A 47 -32.64 44.82 52.88
CA GLU A 47 -32.41 44.86 51.43
C GLU A 47 -30.97 45.26 51.10
N GLN A 48 -30.43 46.29 51.77
CA GLN A 48 -29.04 46.72 51.59
C GLN A 48 -28.05 45.65 52.02
N GLU A 49 -28.29 45.00 53.16
CA GLU A 49 -27.45 43.92 53.66
C GLU A 49 -27.50 42.71 52.74
N GLY A 50 -28.70 42.31 52.29
CA GLY A 50 -28.90 41.25 51.31
C GLY A 50 -28.16 41.52 50.01
N ALA A 51 -28.27 42.74 49.46
CA ALA A 51 -27.56 43.14 48.26
C ALA A 51 -26.03 43.15 48.45
N ALA A 52 -25.53 43.57 49.62
CA ALA A 52 -24.11 43.54 49.93
C ALA A 52 -23.57 42.11 50.06
N ARG A 53 -24.31 41.21 50.71
CA ARG A 53 -23.95 39.78 50.82
C ARG A 53 -23.93 39.10 49.45
N HIS A 54 -24.93 39.36 48.60
CA HIS A 54 -24.98 38.84 47.23
C HIS A 54 -23.76 39.28 46.42
N ARG A 55 -23.47 40.59 46.37
CA ARG A 55 -22.28 41.11 45.66
C ARG A 55 -20.97 40.50 46.15
N SER A 56 -20.83 40.29 47.46
CA SER A 56 -19.64 39.66 48.04
C SER A 56 -19.51 38.20 47.59
N LYS A 57 -20.62 37.45 47.56
CA LYS A 57 -20.64 36.07 47.09
C LYS A 57 -20.38 35.95 45.60
N ASP A 58 -20.95 36.85 44.79
CA ASP A 58 -20.70 36.89 43.34
C ASP A 58 -19.22 37.17 43.05
N ALA A 59 -18.61 38.14 43.74
CA ALA A 59 -17.18 38.42 43.61
C ALA A 59 -16.30 37.23 44.04
N GLU A 60 -16.71 36.48 45.07
CA GLU A 60 -16.03 35.24 45.49
C GLU A 60 -16.14 34.15 44.41
N VAL A 61 -17.31 33.98 43.80
CA VAL A 61 -17.54 33.04 42.69
C VAL A 61 -16.68 33.40 41.49
N GLU A 62 -16.66 34.67 41.06
CA GLU A 62 -15.83 35.13 39.94
C GLU A 62 -14.33 34.88 40.20
N ARG A 63 -13.86 35.13 41.42
CA ARG A 63 -12.47 34.86 41.82
C ARG A 63 -12.15 33.37 41.77
N LEU A 64 -13.06 32.51 42.25
CA LEU A 64 -12.88 31.05 42.22
C LEU A 64 -12.91 30.53 40.78
N GLN A 65 -13.82 31.01 39.95
CA GLN A 65 -13.87 30.68 38.52
C GLN A 65 -12.59 31.11 37.81
N GLY A 66 -12.11 32.33 38.04
CA GLY A 66 -10.84 32.80 37.48
C GLY A 66 -9.63 32.00 37.96
N ARG A 67 -9.65 31.50 39.21
CA ARG A 67 -8.62 30.57 39.70
C ARG A 67 -8.71 29.20 39.04
N LEU A 68 -9.92 28.67 38.86
CA LEU A 68 -10.15 27.38 38.18
C LEU A 68 -9.61 27.43 36.74
N VAL A 69 -9.97 28.46 35.98
CA VAL A 69 -9.49 28.64 34.59
C VAL A 69 -7.96 28.69 34.55
N ARG A 70 -7.31 29.46 35.43
CA ARG A 70 -5.83 29.50 35.49
C ARG A 70 -5.22 28.15 35.84
N LEU A 71 -5.85 27.40 36.76
CA LEU A 71 -5.36 26.09 37.15
C LEU A 71 -5.50 25.10 35.98
N THR A 72 -6.62 25.10 35.28
CA THR A 72 -6.83 24.28 34.07
C THR A 72 -5.78 24.58 33.01
N LEU A 73 -5.54 25.86 32.68
CA LEU A 73 -4.50 26.25 31.73
C LEU A 73 -3.10 25.81 32.18
N SER A 74 -2.81 25.87 33.48
CA SER A 74 -1.52 25.40 34.00
C SER A 74 -1.36 23.88 33.93
N VAL A 75 -2.45 23.12 34.10
CA VAL A 75 -2.46 21.66 33.95
C VAL A 75 -2.25 21.31 32.49
N GLU A 76 -2.99 21.92 31.56
CA GLU A 76 -2.83 21.70 30.12
C GLU A 76 -1.40 22.01 29.65
N ALA A 77 -0.80 23.10 30.12
CA ALA A 77 0.59 23.44 29.81
C ALA A 77 1.58 22.41 30.38
N ALA A 78 1.37 21.93 31.61
CA ALA A 78 2.22 20.92 32.23
C ALA A 78 2.09 19.55 31.53
N GLU A 79 0.88 19.16 31.13
CA GLU A 79 0.63 17.94 30.35
C GLU A 79 1.31 17.99 28.98
N ALA A 80 1.25 19.14 28.29
CA ALA A 80 1.96 19.32 27.02
C ALA A 80 3.48 19.19 27.20
N GLN A 81 4.05 19.80 28.23
CA GLN A 81 5.48 19.72 28.53
C GLN A 81 5.91 18.29 28.91
N LEU A 82 5.07 17.55 29.65
CA LEU A 82 5.33 16.15 29.97
C LEU A 82 5.33 15.30 28.70
N ALA A 83 4.32 15.46 27.84
CA ALA A 83 4.23 14.73 26.58
C ALA A 83 5.41 15.03 25.64
N ASP A 84 5.91 16.27 25.61
CA ASP A 84 7.13 16.63 24.87
C ASP A 84 8.37 15.94 25.45
N SER A 85 8.50 15.90 26.78
CA SER A 85 9.64 15.28 27.48
C SER A 85 9.64 13.75 27.32
N GLU A 86 8.47 13.11 27.36
CA GLU A 86 8.31 11.68 27.10
C GLU A 86 8.71 11.33 25.67
N ARG A 87 8.26 12.12 24.68
CA ARG A 87 8.67 11.96 23.27
C ARG A 87 10.17 12.10 23.08
N ALA A 88 10.80 13.10 23.72
CA ALA A 88 12.25 13.27 23.66
C ALA A 88 13.00 12.09 24.28
N THR A 89 12.52 11.57 25.41
CA THR A 89 13.13 10.42 26.10
C THR A 89 13.01 9.15 25.27
N TRP A 90 11.86 8.92 24.63
CA TRP A 90 11.67 7.78 23.72
C TRP A 90 12.64 7.81 22.54
N SER A 91 12.88 8.99 21.94
CA SER A 91 13.86 9.13 20.86
C SER A 91 15.27 8.76 21.33
N VAL A 92 15.68 9.22 22.51
CA VAL A 92 17.01 8.91 23.06
C VAL A 92 17.16 7.42 23.36
N GLU A 93 16.11 6.78 23.91
CA GLU A 93 16.16 5.35 24.20
C GLU A 93 16.20 4.50 22.92
N GLU A 94 15.45 4.87 21.89
CA GLU A 94 15.53 4.21 20.57
C GLU A 94 16.94 4.31 19.97
N ASP A 95 17.53 5.51 20.01
CA ASP A 95 18.88 5.73 19.46
C ASP A 95 19.93 4.92 20.24
N LYS A 96 19.83 4.89 21.58
CA LYS A 96 20.69 4.06 22.42
C LYS A 96 20.54 2.57 22.11
N GLN A 97 19.31 2.10 21.89
CA GLN A 97 19.05 0.71 21.53
C GLN A 97 19.64 0.36 20.15
N ARG A 98 19.56 1.27 19.17
CA ARG A 98 20.18 1.10 17.85
C ARG A 98 21.69 0.99 17.96
N VAL A 99 22.34 1.87 18.72
CA VAL A 99 23.80 1.83 18.93
C VAL A 99 24.20 0.54 19.64
N THR A 100 23.50 0.16 20.71
CA THR A 100 23.75 -1.09 21.44
C THR A 100 23.63 -2.30 20.52
N THR A 101 22.60 -2.34 19.68
CA THR A 101 22.40 -3.42 18.70
C THR A 101 23.54 -3.48 17.69
N LEU A 102 23.93 -2.33 17.12
CA LEU A 102 25.04 -2.23 16.17
C LEU A 102 26.36 -2.71 16.79
N LEU A 103 26.68 -2.27 18.00
CA LEU A 103 27.90 -2.69 18.70
C LEU A 103 27.89 -4.18 19.02
N SER A 104 26.74 -4.75 19.41
CA SER A 104 26.61 -6.19 19.64
C SER A 104 26.81 -7.03 18.37
N GLN A 105 26.28 -6.57 17.23
CA GLN A 105 26.51 -7.20 15.93
C GLN A 105 27.98 -7.12 15.52
N ALA A 106 28.61 -5.96 15.74
CA ALA A 106 30.03 -5.77 15.47
C ALA A 106 30.91 -6.69 16.32
N GLN A 107 30.60 -6.91 17.59
CA GLN A 107 31.33 -7.87 18.44
C GLN A 107 31.21 -9.31 17.91
N GLY A 108 30.06 -9.68 17.34
CA GLY A 108 29.88 -10.98 16.71
C GLY A 108 30.73 -11.16 15.45
N LEU A 109 30.89 -10.11 14.65
CA LEU A 109 31.71 -10.11 13.43
C LEU A 109 33.22 -9.98 13.72
N TYR A 110 33.57 -9.20 14.75
CA TYR A 110 34.95 -8.87 15.10
C TYR A 110 35.22 -9.21 16.59
N PRO A 111 35.34 -10.50 16.94
CA PRO A 111 35.46 -10.93 18.33
C PRO A 111 36.75 -10.47 19.02
N THR A 112 37.76 -10.06 18.25
CA THR A 112 39.03 -9.51 18.75
C THR A 112 38.96 -8.00 19.03
N LEU A 113 37.85 -7.34 18.67
CA LEU A 113 37.67 -5.91 18.88
C LEU A 113 37.44 -5.63 20.38
N ALA A 114 38.41 -4.98 21.02
CA ALA A 114 38.31 -4.55 22.40
C ALA A 114 37.46 -3.27 22.49
N LEU A 115 36.16 -3.43 22.72
CA LEU A 115 35.26 -2.30 22.96
C LEU A 115 35.21 -1.94 24.46
N PRO A 116 34.97 -0.65 24.79
CA PRO A 116 34.68 -0.22 26.15
C PRO A 116 33.51 -1.01 26.74
N THR A 117 33.63 -1.42 28.01
CA THR A 117 32.59 -2.18 28.73
C THR A 117 31.46 -1.30 29.27
N ASP A 118 31.73 -0.01 29.49
CA ASP A 118 30.75 0.97 29.95
C ASP A 118 30.54 2.04 28.88
N LEU A 119 29.32 2.09 28.34
CA LEU A 119 28.90 3.05 27.32
C LEU A 119 27.98 4.13 27.89
N SER A 120 27.99 4.33 29.22
CA SER A 120 27.16 5.35 29.88
C SER A 120 27.66 6.77 29.58
N ALA A 121 28.94 6.93 29.24
CA ALA A 121 29.54 8.20 28.86
C ALA A 121 29.50 8.39 27.33
N PRO A 122 29.08 9.56 26.82
CA PRO A 122 29.04 9.85 25.39
C PRO A 122 30.39 9.66 24.69
N GLU A 123 31.50 9.94 25.38
CA GLU A 123 32.85 9.77 24.84
C GLU A 123 33.20 8.30 24.63
N ALA A 124 32.81 7.43 25.56
CA ALA A 124 33.05 5.99 25.46
C ALA A 124 32.18 5.35 24.34
N GLU A 125 30.95 5.82 24.18
CA GLU A 125 30.08 5.41 23.07
C GLU A 125 30.65 5.83 21.72
N ALA A 126 31.12 7.08 21.60
CA ALA A 126 31.75 7.58 20.39
C ALA A 126 33.05 6.83 20.05
N GLU A 127 33.87 6.50 21.05
CA GLU A 127 35.06 5.67 20.89
C GLU A 127 34.71 4.26 20.41
N ALA A 128 33.72 3.62 21.03
CA ALA A 128 33.26 2.28 20.64
C ALA A 128 32.81 2.27 19.17
N LEU A 129 32.00 3.25 18.76
CA LEU A 129 31.57 3.41 17.37
C LEU A 129 32.74 3.62 16.43
N ALA A 130 33.69 4.51 16.77
CA ALA A 130 34.86 4.78 15.95
C ALA A 130 35.72 3.53 15.74
N LEU A 131 35.94 2.75 16.80
CA LEU A 131 36.68 1.48 16.73
C LEU A 131 35.94 0.45 15.87
N THR A 132 34.62 0.33 16.01
CA THR A 132 33.80 -0.55 15.16
C THR A 132 33.87 -0.16 13.69
N PHE A 133 33.72 1.12 13.35
CA PHE A 133 33.81 1.59 11.97
C PHE A 133 35.23 1.40 11.40
N ALA A 134 36.26 1.62 12.19
CA ALA A 134 37.64 1.38 11.77
C ALA A 134 37.90 -0.11 11.48
N ALA A 135 37.41 -1.00 12.34
CA ALA A 135 37.50 -2.44 12.13
C ALA A 135 36.72 -2.90 10.88
N ALA A 136 35.51 -2.39 10.68
CA ALA A 136 34.71 -2.68 9.50
C ALA A 136 35.37 -2.18 8.21
N ALA A 137 35.91 -0.95 8.22
CA ALA A 137 36.63 -0.39 7.08
C ALA A 137 37.90 -1.20 6.76
N ALA A 138 38.67 -1.62 7.77
CA ALA A 138 39.83 -2.48 7.59
C ALA A 138 39.43 -3.85 7.01
N GLY A 139 38.36 -4.44 7.54
CA GLY A 139 37.79 -5.70 7.02
C GLY A 139 37.35 -5.59 5.58
N LEU A 140 36.70 -4.49 5.18
CA LEU A 140 36.32 -4.25 3.78
C LEU A 140 37.53 -4.12 2.85
N VAL A 141 38.60 -3.47 3.31
CA VAL A 141 39.85 -3.38 2.54
C VAL A 141 40.46 -4.76 2.35
N GLU A 142 40.53 -5.59 3.40
CA GLU A 142 41.04 -6.95 3.34
C GLU A 142 40.18 -7.85 2.44
N ALA A 143 38.85 -7.79 2.60
CA ALA A 143 37.89 -8.52 1.78
C ALA A 143 37.88 -8.09 0.30
N GLY A 144 38.40 -6.90 -0.02
CA GLY A 144 38.57 -6.41 -1.38
C GLY A 144 39.91 -6.77 -2.03
N GLN A 145 40.84 -7.39 -1.30
CA GLN A 145 42.17 -7.73 -1.83
C GLN A 145 42.14 -8.96 -2.74
N VAL A 146 43.02 -8.95 -3.74
CA VAL A 146 43.34 -10.14 -4.52
C VAL A 146 44.42 -10.92 -3.78
N ARG A 147 44.13 -12.16 -3.41
CA ARG A 147 45.04 -13.04 -2.66
C ARG A 147 45.39 -14.26 -3.50
N VAL A 148 46.68 -14.59 -3.57
CA VAL A 148 47.16 -15.78 -4.27
C VAL A 148 47.79 -16.72 -3.25
N GLY A 149 47.41 -18.00 -3.27
CA GLY A 149 47.98 -18.99 -2.37
C GLY A 149 47.79 -20.42 -2.86
N PRO A 150 48.55 -21.38 -2.31
CA PRO A 150 48.32 -22.80 -2.58
C PRO A 150 46.99 -23.25 -1.96
N GLY A 151 46.26 -24.12 -2.66
CA GLY A 151 44.99 -24.66 -2.18
C GLY A 151 44.51 -25.87 -2.97
N ALA A 152 43.61 -26.63 -2.35
CA ALA A 152 42.95 -27.78 -2.97
C ALA A 152 41.67 -27.33 -3.69
N MET A 153 41.44 -27.88 -4.87
CA MET A 153 40.23 -27.66 -5.66
C MET A 153 39.76 -28.96 -6.30
N PHE A 154 38.51 -29.03 -6.70
CA PHE A 154 37.92 -30.19 -7.34
C PHE A 154 37.79 -29.97 -8.86
N THR A 155 38.08 -31.00 -9.65
CA THR A 155 37.77 -30.99 -11.08
C THR A 155 36.26 -31.10 -11.32
N LEU A 156 35.82 -30.91 -12.57
CA LEU A 156 34.44 -31.19 -12.99
C LEU A 156 34.01 -32.63 -12.68
N ASP A 157 34.96 -33.57 -12.69
CA ASP A 157 34.75 -34.98 -12.37
C ASP A 157 34.76 -35.27 -10.85
N GLY A 158 34.97 -34.25 -10.01
CA GLY A 158 34.99 -34.37 -8.56
C GLY A 158 36.31 -34.91 -7.98
N VAL A 159 37.39 -34.92 -8.77
CA VAL A 159 38.72 -35.32 -8.29
C VAL A 159 39.39 -34.13 -7.63
N GLN A 160 39.91 -34.31 -6.41
CA GLN A 160 40.69 -33.28 -5.73
C GLN A 160 42.08 -33.15 -6.36
N ILE A 161 42.46 -31.92 -6.68
CA ILE A 161 43.77 -31.55 -7.19
C ILE A 161 44.31 -30.35 -6.40
N ASP A 162 45.62 -30.32 -6.18
CA ASP A 162 46.28 -29.21 -5.50
C ASP A 162 46.90 -28.25 -6.52
N GLY A 163 46.72 -26.95 -6.31
CA GLY A 163 47.19 -25.92 -7.22
C GLY A 163 47.33 -24.57 -6.54
N GLN A 164 47.43 -23.52 -7.36
CA GLN A 164 47.34 -22.14 -6.91
C GLN A 164 45.93 -21.63 -7.08
N ILE A 165 45.42 -20.95 -6.06
CA ILE A 165 44.11 -20.30 -6.06
C ILE A 165 44.33 -18.79 -5.94
N VAL A 166 43.69 -18.06 -6.86
CA VAL A 166 43.58 -16.60 -6.82
C VAL A 166 42.19 -16.25 -6.35
N TYR A 167 42.09 -15.72 -5.13
CA TYR A 167 40.88 -15.14 -4.59
C TYR A 167 40.80 -13.69 -5.04
N VAL A 168 39.70 -13.31 -5.70
CA VAL A 168 39.40 -11.93 -6.07
C VAL A 168 38.39 -11.40 -5.05
N GLY A 169 38.91 -10.82 -3.98
CA GLY A 169 38.13 -10.49 -2.80
C GLY A 169 37.51 -11.73 -2.15
N GLU A 170 36.28 -11.60 -1.67
CA GLU A 170 35.47 -12.71 -1.12
C GLU A 170 34.40 -13.25 -2.07
N ILE A 171 34.32 -12.71 -3.30
CA ILE A 171 33.20 -12.95 -4.22
C ILE A 171 33.51 -13.92 -5.35
N ALA A 172 34.79 -14.17 -5.65
CA ALA A 172 35.20 -15.02 -6.76
C ALA A 172 36.58 -15.65 -6.51
N ALA A 173 36.82 -16.80 -7.12
CA ALA A 173 38.11 -17.48 -7.07
C ALA A 173 38.47 -18.11 -8.42
N PHE A 174 39.76 -18.22 -8.69
CA PHE A 174 40.33 -18.89 -9.87
C PHE A 174 41.35 -19.91 -9.42
N GLY A 175 41.45 -21.03 -10.13
CA GLY A 175 42.37 -22.11 -9.81
C GLY A 175 43.26 -22.45 -10.99
N VAL A 176 44.52 -22.79 -10.72
CA VAL A 176 45.49 -23.31 -11.69
C VAL A 176 46.28 -24.47 -11.09
N ALA A 177 46.17 -25.66 -11.70
CA ALA A 177 46.94 -26.87 -11.39
C ALA A 177 47.28 -27.62 -12.68
N GLY A 178 48.48 -27.40 -13.20
CA GLY A 178 48.94 -28.04 -14.44
C GLY A 178 48.04 -27.71 -15.64
N GLU A 179 47.43 -28.74 -16.23
CA GLU A 179 46.50 -28.62 -17.35
C GLU A 179 45.13 -28.05 -16.94
N HIS A 180 44.76 -28.15 -15.65
CA HIS A 180 43.47 -27.68 -15.16
C HIS A 180 43.57 -26.22 -14.70
N ALA A 181 42.86 -25.32 -15.38
CA ALA A 181 42.78 -23.91 -15.00
C ALA A 181 41.38 -23.35 -15.31
N GLY A 182 40.86 -22.46 -14.46
CA GLY A 182 39.57 -21.82 -14.68
C GLY A 182 39.00 -21.11 -13.46
N ALA A 183 37.78 -20.59 -13.58
CA ALA A 183 37.03 -20.03 -12.47
C ALA A 183 36.54 -21.15 -11.54
N LEU A 184 36.48 -20.85 -10.25
CA LEU A 184 36.05 -21.77 -9.21
C LEU A 184 34.69 -21.36 -8.67
N ALA A 185 33.83 -22.36 -8.48
CA ALA A 185 32.56 -22.25 -7.80
C ALA A 185 32.62 -22.98 -6.44
N PRO A 186 31.83 -22.57 -5.44
CA PRO A 186 31.76 -23.27 -4.18
C PRO A 186 31.17 -24.66 -4.36
N ALA A 187 31.82 -25.66 -3.79
CA ALA A 187 31.35 -27.06 -3.72
C ALA A 187 30.69 -27.38 -2.37
N GLY A 188 30.58 -26.39 -1.48
CA GLY A 188 30.08 -26.53 -0.12
C GLY A 188 31.20 -26.87 0.88
N GLU A 189 30.93 -26.60 2.17
CA GLU A 189 31.87 -26.86 3.27
C GLU A 189 33.26 -26.22 3.06
N GLY A 190 33.33 -25.03 2.46
CA GLY A 190 34.60 -24.34 2.24
C GLY A 190 35.39 -24.84 1.02
N ARG A 191 34.85 -25.79 0.24
CA ARG A 191 35.53 -26.40 -0.90
C ARG A 191 35.21 -25.67 -2.20
N LEU A 192 36.12 -25.74 -3.15
CA LEU A 192 36.04 -25.07 -4.46
C LEU A 192 36.13 -26.10 -5.59
N GLN A 193 35.34 -25.91 -6.64
CA GLN A 193 35.31 -26.78 -7.82
C GLN A 193 35.45 -25.95 -9.09
N LEU A 194 36.18 -26.48 -10.08
CA LEU A 194 36.30 -25.86 -11.41
C LEU A 194 34.94 -25.77 -12.10
N THR A 195 34.68 -24.59 -12.65
CA THR A 195 33.53 -24.33 -13.52
C THR A 195 33.80 -24.83 -14.94
N PRO A 196 32.74 -25.13 -15.73
CA PRO A 196 32.89 -25.56 -17.11
C PRO A 196 33.26 -24.43 -18.08
N ASP A 197 33.31 -23.18 -17.61
CA ASP A 197 33.57 -22.01 -18.45
C ASP A 197 35.02 -21.97 -18.94
N PRO A 198 35.27 -21.62 -20.21
CA PRO A 198 36.61 -21.67 -20.82
C PRO A 198 37.45 -20.44 -20.45
N VAL A 199 37.65 -20.18 -19.16
CA VAL A 199 38.39 -19.02 -18.61
C VAL A 199 39.78 -19.41 -18.08
N ALA A 200 40.39 -20.42 -18.70
CA ALA A 200 41.67 -20.99 -18.28
C ALA A 200 42.85 -20.02 -18.47
N GLU A 201 42.82 -19.23 -19.56
CA GLU A 201 43.88 -18.27 -19.86
C GLU A 201 43.86 -17.09 -18.89
N GLU A 202 42.68 -16.60 -18.54
CA GLU A 202 42.48 -15.55 -17.54
C GLU A 202 42.95 -16.01 -16.15
N ALA A 203 42.64 -17.26 -15.77
CA ALA A 203 43.11 -17.83 -14.52
C ALA A 203 44.65 -17.91 -14.45
N ARG A 204 45.30 -18.32 -15.56
CA ARG A 204 46.78 -18.34 -15.67
C ARG A 204 47.37 -16.93 -15.62
N ALA A 205 46.75 -15.97 -16.32
CA ALA A 205 47.16 -14.58 -16.32
C ALA A 205 47.12 -13.99 -14.90
N LEU A 206 46.03 -14.24 -14.16
CA LEU A 206 45.87 -13.78 -12.77
C LEU A 206 46.92 -14.37 -11.83
N VAL A 207 47.22 -15.67 -11.95
CA VAL A 207 48.29 -16.32 -11.16
C VAL A 207 49.66 -15.69 -11.45
N SER A 208 49.92 -15.28 -12.69
CA SER A 208 51.16 -14.60 -13.07
C SER A 208 51.22 -13.12 -12.66
N GLY A 209 50.17 -12.58 -12.04
CA GLY A 209 50.06 -11.18 -11.63
C GLY A 209 49.62 -10.23 -12.76
N ALA A 210 49.20 -10.75 -13.91
CA ALA A 210 48.62 -9.95 -14.98
C ALA A 210 47.12 -9.73 -14.75
N VAL A 211 46.63 -8.52 -15.04
CA VAL A 211 45.19 -8.18 -14.95
C VAL A 211 44.62 -8.15 -16.37
N PRO A 212 43.88 -9.20 -16.80
CA PRO A 212 43.28 -9.22 -18.13
C PRO A 212 42.18 -8.15 -18.28
N ALA A 213 41.98 -7.65 -19.50
CA ALA A 213 41.01 -6.58 -19.77
C ALA A 213 39.55 -7.01 -19.57
N THR A 214 39.28 -8.30 -19.72
CA THR A 214 37.98 -8.94 -19.48
C THR A 214 38.20 -10.14 -18.58
N LEU A 215 37.36 -10.28 -17.55
CA LEU A 215 37.47 -11.37 -16.60
C LEU A 215 36.12 -12.08 -16.46
N GLY A 216 36.06 -13.32 -16.94
CA GLY A 216 34.90 -14.19 -16.73
C GLY A 216 34.91 -14.73 -15.30
N LEU A 217 33.99 -14.25 -14.48
CA LEU A 217 33.94 -14.51 -13.04
C LEU A 217 32.74 -15.40 -12.72
N PHE A 218 32.94 -16.40 -11.87
CA PHE A 218 31.85 -17.02 -11.13
C PHE A 218 31.70 -16.30 -9.79
N LEU A 219 30.59 -15.59 -9.61
CA LEU A 219 30.30 -14.85 -8.38
C LEU A 219 29.60 -15.76 -7.37
N PHE A 220 30.11 -15.79 -6.13
CA PHE A 220 29.48 -16.46 -5.00
C PHE A 220 29.44 -15.56 -3.77
N GLU A 221 28.44 -15.78 -2.91
CA GLU A 221 28.30 -15.05 -1.64
C GLU A 221 29.06 -15.72 -0.49
N GLY A 222 29.32 -17.03 -0.60
CA GLY A 222 30.02 -17.80 0.41
C GLY A 222 30.34 -19.22 -0.05
N LEU A 223 31.21 -19.90 0.70
CA LEU A 223 31.71 -21.23 0.37
C LEU A 223 30.92 -22.38 1.02
N ASP A 224 29.95 -22.05 1.87
CA ASP A 224 29.25 -23.03 2.70
C ASP A 224 28.28 -23.90 1.90
N ARG A 225 27.67 -23.33 0.85
CA ARG A 225 26.68 -24.01 0.02
C ARG A 225 27.24 -24.28 -1.37
N PRO A 226 27.03 -25.49 -1.92
CA PRO A 226 27.43 -25.77 -3.29
C PRO A 226 26.66 -24.88 -4.26
N ALA A 227 27.38 -24.30 -5.21
CA ALA A 227 26.78 -23.61 -6.35
C ALA A 227 25.99 -24.62 -7.18
N ALA A 228 24.69 -24.38 -7.30
CA ALA A 228 23.87 -25.10 -8.26
C ALA A 228 24.26 -24.63 -9.66
N VAL A 229 25.21 -25.32 -10.29
CA VAL A 229 25.48 -25.15 -11.73
C VAL A 229 24.17 -25.49 -12.42
N ALA A 230 23.48 -24.47 -12.94
CA ALA A 230 22.26 -24.65 -13.69
C ALA A 230 22.61 -25.42 -14.96
N LYS A 231 22.51 -26.76 -14.91
CA LYS A 231 22.52 -27.58 -16.11
C LYS A 231 21.50 -26.99 -17.06
N GLU A 232 21.93 -26.68 -18.28
CA GLU A 232 21.01 -26.31 -19.35
C GLU A 232 19.93 -27.37 -19.38
N LYS A 233 18.68 -26.96 -19.09
CA LYS A 233 17.56 -27.89 -19.03
C LYS A 233 17.42 -28.49 -20.41
N THR A 234 17.77 -29.77 -20.53
CA THR A 234 17.63 -30.48 -21.79
C THR A 234 16.13 -30.60 -22.07
N TRP A 235 15.72 -30.75 -23.33
CA TRP A 235 14.30 -30.94 -23.68
C TRP A 235 13.69 -32.12 -22.89
N GLU A 236 14.51 -33.11 -22.57
CA GLU A 236 14.20 -34.24 -21.69
C GLU A 236 13.87 -33.84 -20.25
N ASP A 237 14.61 -32.90 -19.66
CA ASP A 237 14.34 -32.37 -18.31
C ASP A 237 13.01 -31.60 -18.26
N PHE A 238 12.65 -30.92 -19.35
CA PHE A 238 11.35 -30.28 -19.50
C PHE A 238 10.19 -31.29 -19.49
N PHE A 239 10.37 -32.44 -20.16
CA PHE A 239 9.37 -33.52 -20.14
C PHE A 239 9.28 -34.22 -18.78
N ALA A 240 10.42 -34.40 -18.10
CA ALA A 240 10.47 -35.01 -16.77
C ALA A 240 9.86 -34.09 -15.69
N ALA A 241 10.12 -32.78 -15.76
CA ALA A 241 9.63 -31.81 -14.77
C ALA A 241 8.11 -31.58 -14.85
N GLY A 242 7.50 -31.75 -16.04
CA GLY A 242 6.06 -31.56 -16.25
C GLY A 242 5.18 -32.66 -15.64
N GLY A 243 5.75 -33.80 -15.27
CA GLY A 243 5.02 -34.94 -14.71
C GLY A 243 3.84 -35.39 -15.59
N ALA A 244 2.80 -35.95 -14.97
CA ALA A 244 1.60 -36.41 -15.68
C ALA A 244 0.82 -35.25 -16.37
N VAL A 245 0.92 -34.03 -15.84
CA VAL A 245 0.21 -32.84 -16.38
C VAL A 245 0.85 -32.37 -17.68
N GLY A 246 2.19 -32.42 -17.79
CA GLY A 246 2.91 -32.07 -19.03
C GLY A 246 2.53 -32.97 -20.21
N TRP A 247 2.39 -34.27 -19.97
CA TRP A 247 1.93 -35.22 -20.98
C TRP A 247 0.51 -34.93 -21.48
N LEU A 248 -0.38 -34.45 -20.61
CA LEU A 248 -1.74 -34.07 -20.99
C LEU A 248 -1.75 -32.88 -21.96
N ILE A 249 -0.92 -31.86 -21.71
CA ILE A 249 -0.82 -30.67 -22.57
C ILE A 249 -0.30 -31.06 -23.96
N ILE A 250 0.72 -31.93 -24.04
CA ILE A 250 1.27 -32.41 -25.32
C ILE A 250 0.22 -33.21 -26.08
N ALA A 251 -0.51 -34.11 -25.41
CA ALA A 251 -1.58 -34.88 -26.04
C ALA A 251 -2.68 -33.95 -26.60
N LEU A 252 -3.09 -32.94 -25.83
CA LEU A 252 -4.10 -31.97 -26.26
C LEU A 252 -3.62 -31.13 -27.46
N GLY A 253 -2.35 -30.71 -27.44
CA GLY A 253 -1.72 -30.00 -28.56
C GLY A 253 -1.67 -30.86 -29.82
N GLY A 254 -1.29 -32.13 -29.69
CA GLY A 254 -1.27 -33.08 -30.81
C GLY A 254 -2.65 -33.30 -31.44
N VAL A 255 -3.69 -33.43 -30.62
CA VAL A 255 -5.08 -33.53 -31.10
C VAL A 255 -5.50 -32.29 -31.88
N ASN A 256 -5.13 -31.09 -31.42
CA ASN A 256 -5.42 -29.85 -32.14
C ASN A 256 -4.69 -29.77 -33.50
N VAL A 257 -3.42 -30.17 -33.55
CA VAL A 257 -2.68 -30.23 -34.82
C VAL A 257 -3.32 -31.23 -35.79
N LEU A 258 -3.75 -32.39 -35.28
CA LEU A 258 -4.45 -33.40 -36.08
C LEU A 258 -5.77 -32.86 -36.65
N LEU A 259 -6.57 -32.17 -35.82
CA LEU A 259 -7.83 -31.53 -36.24
C LEU A 259 -7.59 -30.43 -37.28
N ALA A 260 -6.53 -29.63 -37.12
CA ALA A 260 -6.15 -28.62 -38.10
C ALA A 260 -5.75 -29.24 -39.45
N ALA A 261 -4.95 -30.33 -39.42
CA ALA A 261 -4.57 -31.07 -40.62
C ALA A 261 -5.78 -31.70 -41.31
N TYR A 262 -6.67 -32.34 -40.55
CA TYR A 262 -7.93 -32.89 -41.08
C TYR A 262 -8.77 -31.81 -41.76
N ARG A 263 -8.92 -30.65 -41.12
CA ARG A 263 -9.64 -29.50 -41.70
C ARG A 263 -9.00 -29.02 -42.99
N MET A 264 -7.67 -28.95 -43.06
CA MET A 264 -6.94 -28.57 -44.26
C MET A 264 -7.17 -29.57 -45.41
N ILE A 265 -7.26 -30.87 -45.11
CA ILE A 265 -7.56 -31.92 -46.09
C ILE A 265 -9.01 -31.82 -46.62
N VAL A 266 -9.99 -31.57 -45.75
CA VAL A 266 -11.40 -31.43 -46.17
C VAL A 266 -11.57 -30.20 -47.07
N LEU A 267 -11.00 -29.06 -46.69
CA LEU A 267 -11.14 -27.83 -47.46
C LEU A 267 -10.48 -27.94 -48.85
N SER A 268 -9.30 -28.56 -48.92
CA SER A 268 -8.59 -28.76 -50.20
C SER A 268 -9.32 -29.73 -51.14
N ARG A 269 -10.09 -30.68 -50.62
CA ARG A 269 -10.92 -31.58 -51.43
C ARG A 269 -12.20 -30.93 -51.95
N GLU A 270 -12.81 -30.02 -51.21
CA GLU A 270 -14.08 -29.37 -51.60
C GLU A 270 -13.89 -28.10 -52.44
N GLY A 271 -12.78 -27.37 -52.25
CA GLY A 271 -12.46 -26.15 -52.99
C GLY A 271 -12.18 -26.36 -54.50
N GLY A 272 -11.82 -27.57 -54.92
CA GLY A 272 -11.43 -27.86 -56.31
C GLY A 272 -12.57 -27.89 -57.35
N VAL A 273 -13.84 -27.82 -56.93
CA VAL A 273 -15.00 -27.93 -57.84
C VAL A 273 -15.61 -26.56 -58.19
N ALA A 274 -15.33 -25.50 -57.41
CA ALA A 274 -15.94 -24.19 -57.59
C ALA A 274 -15.39 -23.44 -58.81
N GLU A 275 -14.09 -23.54 -59.07
CA GLU A 275 -13.38 -22.83 -60.13
C GLU A 275 -13.76 -23.32 -61.55
N PRO A 276 -13.73 -24.64 -61.87
CA PRO A 276 -14.15 -25.11 -63.19
C PRO A 276 -15.66 -24.97 -63.42
N LEU A 277 -16.47 -24.90 -62.35
CA LEU A 277 -17.90 -24.64 -62.47
C LEU A 277 -18.15 -23.16 -62.80
N ALA A 278 -17.42 -22.23 -62.17
CA ALA A 278 -17.50 -20.80 -62.46
C ALA A 278 -17.09 -20.50 -63.91
N GLU A 279 -15.99 -21.08 -64.39
CA GLU A 279 -15.54 -20.91 -65.79
C GLU A 279 -16.57 -21.39 -66.82
N ARG A 280 -17.31 -22.46 -66.51
CA ARG A 280 -18.36 -22.99 -67.40
C ARG A 280 -19.67 -22.19 -67.31
N LEU A 281 -20.01 -21.66 -66.14
CA LEU A 281 -21.25 -20.91 -65.93
C LEU A 281 -21.18 -19.47 -66.44
N THR A 282 -20.02 -18.80 -66.32
CA THR A 282 -19.84 -17.40 -66.74
C THR A 282 -20.24 -17.13 -68.22
N PRO A 283 -19.81 -17.93 -69.22
CA PRO A 283 -20.22 -17.70 -70.61
C PRO A 283 -21.71 -17.99 -70.88
N MET A 284 -22.32 -18.94 -70.16
CA MET A 284 -23.74 -19.27 -70.35
C MET A 284 -24.65 -18.17 -69.80
N ILE A 285 -24.27 -17.60 -68.65
CA ILE A 285 -24.99 -16.46 -68.05
C ILE A 285 -24.84 -15.21 -68.93
N SER A 286 -23.65 -14.95 -69.49
CA SER A 286 -23.45 -13.79 -70.38
C SER A 286 -24.17 -13.93 -71.73
N ALA A 287 -24.38 -15.15 -72.21
CA ALA A 287 -25.20 -15.44 -73.39
C ALA A 287 -26.72 -15.41 -73.13
N GLY A 288 -27.16 -15.25 -71.88
CA GLY A 288 -28.58 -15.24 -71.51
C GLY A 288 -29.24 -16.62 -71.48
N ASP A 289 -28.47 -17.71 -71.57
CA ASP A 289 -28.96 -19.10 -71.49
C ASP A 289 -29.10 -19.54 -70.02
N VAL A 290 -30.13 -19.00 -69.36
CA VAL A 290 -30.42 -19.29 -67.94
C VAL A 290 -30.86 -20.75 -67.75
N ALA A 291 -31.53 -21.34 -68.74
CA ALA A 291 -32.02 -22.72 -68.67
C ALA A 291 -30.86 -23.74 -68.76
N GLY A 292 -29.91 -23.52 -69.66
CA GLY A 292 -28.70 -24.34 -69.76
C GLY A 292 -27.80 -24.22 -68.52
N ALA A 293 -27.68 -23.02 -67.96
CA ALA A 293 -26.92 -22.79 -66.73
C ALA A 293 -27.52 -23.55 -65.51
N GLN A 294 -28.85 -23.63 -65.39
CA GLN A 294 -29.50 -24.37 -64.30
C GLN A 294 -29.26 -25.89 -64.40
N ALA A 295 -29.19 -26.47 -65.60
CA ALA A 295 -28.98 -27.90 -65.80
C ALA A 295 -27.59 -28.38 -65.36
N LEU A 296 -26.59 -27.49 -65.38
CA LEU A 296 -25.20 -27.78 -65.01
C LEU A 296 -24.93 -27.65 -63.50
N LEU A 297 -25.88 -27.15 -62.70
CA LEU A 297 -25.66 -26.93 -61.27
C LEU A 297 -25.65 -28.25 -60.47
N PRO A 298 -24.65 -28.47 -59.59
CA PRO A 298 -24.62 -29.65 -58.75
C PRO A 298 -25.73 -29.62 -57.68
N ARG A 299 -26.35 -30.76 -57.36
CA ARG A 299 -27.42 -30.89 -56.34
C ARG A 299 -26.97 -30.70 -54.87
N ARG A 300 -25.84 -30.03 -54.63
CA ARG A 300 -25.29 -29.72 -53.30
C ARG A 300 -25.65 -28.31 -52.84
N ALA A 301 -25.28 -27.96 -51.61
CA ALA A 301 -25.64 -26.68 -50.98
C ALA A 301 -25.29 -25.45 -51.85
N ALA A 302 -24.10 -25.42 -52.45
CA ALA A 302 -23.67 -24.33 -53.32
C ALA A 302 -24.51 -24.23 -54.61
N GLY A 303 -24.82 -25.34 -55.28
CA GLY A 303 -25.65 -25.33 -56.48
C GLY A 303 -27.11 -24.97 -56.20
N ARG A 304 -27.64 -25.32 -55.02
CA ARG A 304 -28.97 -24.84 -54.58
C ARG A 304 -29.00 -23.32 -54.37
N ALA A 305 -27.95 -22.75 -53.78
CA ALA A 305 -27.84 -21.30 -53.59
C ALA A 305 -27.67 -20.56 -54.93
N LEU A 306 -26.94 -21.12 -55.90
CA LEU A 306 -26.81 -20.55 -57.24
C LEU A 306 -28.10 -20.68 -58.06
N ALA A 307 -28.83 -21.79 -57.93
CA ALA A 307 -30.11 -21.99 -58.60
C ALA A 307 -31.15 -20.95 -58.18
N THR A 308 -31.22 -20.63 -56.88
CA THR A 308 -32.15 -19.60 -56.37
C THR A 308 -31.80 -18.19 -56.85
N VAL A 309 -30.52 -17.89 -57.08
CA VAL A 309 -30.08 -16.61 -57.63
C VAL A 309 -30.45 -16.51 -59.12
N LEU A 310 -30.25 -17.59 -59.89
CA LEU A 310 -30.59 -17.61 -61.32
C LEU A 310 -32.10 -17.57 -61.59
N ASP A 311 -32.90 -18.21 -60.74
CA ASP A 311 -34.37 -18.19 -60.86
C ASP A 311 -34.94 -16.77 -60.66
N ARG A 312 -34.27 -15.95 -59.84
CA ARG A 312 -34.66 -14.55 -59.64
C ARG A 312 -34.23 -13.59 -60.74
N SER A 313 -33.25 -13.95 -61.57
CA SER A 313 -32.70 -13.06 -62.62
C SER A 313 -33.34 -13.24 -64.00
N ALA A 314 -34.24 -14.21 -64.18
CA ALA A 314 -35.00 -14.37 -65.43
C ALA A 314 -36.07 -13.27 -65.59
N PRO A 315 -36.09 -12.49 -66.70
CA PRO A 315 -37.04 -11.41 -66.89
C PRO A 315 -38.48 -11.93 -67.10
N PRO A 316 -39.51 -11.28 -66.53
CA PRO A 316 -40.90 -11.70 -66.72
C PRO A 316 -41.34 -11.50 -68.18
N ALA A 317 -41.93 -12.53 -68.78
CA ALA A 317 -42.46 -12.52 -70.14
C ALA A 317 -43.53 -11.40 -70.30
N ARG A 318 -43.19 -10.31 -71.01
CA ARG A 318 -44.11 -9.21 -71.33
C ARG A 318 -45.15 -9.69 -72.34
N SER A 319 -46.36 -10.00 -71.87
CA SER A 319 -47.55 -9.98 -72.74
C SER A 319 -48.11 -8.55 -72.78
N TRP A 320 -47.78 -7.81 -73.84
CA TRP A 320 -48.43 -6.53 -74.14
C TRP A 320 -49.86 -6.80 -74.64
N ARG A 321 -50.86 -6.74 -73.75
CA ARG A 321 -52.27 -6.61 -74.18
C ARG A 321 -52.58 -5.11 -74.34
N THR A 322 -52.95 -4.75 -75.56
CA THR A 322 -53.40 -3.43 -76.01
C THR A 322 -54.55 -2.87 -75.15
N PRO A 323 -54.58 -1.55 -74.87
CA PRO A 323 -55.69 -0.93 -74.14
C PRO A 323 -56.96 -0.86 -75.01
N PRO A 324 -58.16 -1.13 -74.47
CA PRO A 324 -59.42 -0.96 -75.20
C PRO A 324 -59.80 0.52 -75.41
N PRO A 325 -60.59 0.84 -76.46
CA PRO A 325 -60.85 2.21 -76.88
C PRO A 325 -61.79 2.98 -75.93
N ARG A 326 -61.52 4.28 -75.81
CA ARG A 326 -62.29 5.27 -75.07
C ARG A 326 -63.74 5.37 -75.60
N ARG A 327 -64.74 5.20 -74.74
CA ARG A 327 -66.12 5.64 -75.01
C ARG A 327 -66.32 7.05 -74.46
N CYS A 328 -66.57 8.00 -75.36
CA CYS A 328 -67.25 9.25 -75.08
C CYS A 328 -68.69 8.97 -74.66
N TYR A 329 -69.20 9.62 -73.62
CA TYR A 329 -70.55 10.18 -73.64
C TYR A 329 -70.58 11.47 -72.84
N ALA A 330 -71.26 12.44 -73.42
CA ALA A 330 -71.35 13.83 -73.02
C ALA A 330 -72.73 14.15 -72.43
N ARG A 331 -72.80 15.31 -71.75
CA ARG A 331 -73.99 16.15 -71.45
C ARG A 331 -74.99 15.59 -70.42
N ALA A 332 -75.70 16.39 -69.62
CA ALA A 332 -75.87 17.84 -69.44
C ALA A 332 -76.40 18.04 -67.99
N ARG A 333 -75.91 19.00 -67.19
CA ARG A 333 -76.50 20.34 -66.86
C ARG A 333 -77.99 20.33 -66.48
N PRO A 334 -78.47 21.26 -65.61
CA PRO A 334 -77.81 22.44 -65.04
C PRO A 334 -77.34 22.28 -63.58
#